data_AF-B4SE95-F1
#
_entry.id   AF-B4SE95-F1
#
_cell.length_a   1.000
_cell.length_b   1.000
_cell.length_c   1.000
_cell.angle_alpha   90.00
_cell.angle_beta   90.00
_cell.angle_gamma   90.00
#
_symmetry.space_group_name_H-M   'P 1'
#
loop_
_entity.id
_entity.type
_entity.pdbx_description
1 polymer ?
#
loop_
_entity_poly.entity_id
_entity_poly.type
_entity_poly.pdbx_seq_one_letter_code
_entity_poly.pdbx_strand_id
1 'polypeptide(L)'
;MKVESNPYLDFAINYQFPAFSELTGVDKIVAFGDHSHKCPVYVRQLPPCTAECPAGEDIRGYHRLLKGVDKSDDAWKAAWELLVQANPFPAVMGRICPHPCESACNRQYHDESVGINAVEQAIGNYGIETGLELPAPGSDTGKRVAVIGGGPAGLSAAYQLRRKGHAVTIYDANEKLGGMVLYGIMGYRVDRKVLETEIQRIIKLGVETKMGVRVGRDISFEELEKEYDAVFMGVGAQVGRGLPIPGFADTAGATNAIDFLTKYEVEGDAISIGKKVVVIGDGNVAMDVARLALRLGSEAIVISGVPREEMACFSDEFDDAVREGAQIHYTTGALEVLVADNAVSGLFCSRMIKKVKGEEGWNSPIPFFRYRNTEESFQLEADMVVAAIGQTTDMRGFESVTEGRPWLKVDRYFRLSGKEKVFGGGDAIRVDLITTAVGHGRKAANSIDAFLKGEALSDQGYQEVTKVQKQDILYFEHSDQLKRESVELEEVVGNHDELLQALTKEQAEQESARCMSCGLCFDCKQCLSFCPQEAVTRFRDNPVGEVVYTNYSKCVGCHICALVCPSGYIQMGMGEGL
;
A
#
# COMPACT_ATOMS: atom_id res chain seq x y z
N MET A 1 -30.70 -24.84 54.79
CA MET A 1 -29.96 -24.02 53.81
C MET A 1 -30.83 -22.82 53.46
N LYS A 2 -30.44 -21.62 53.86
CA LYS A 2 -31.00 -20.39 53.26
C LYS A 2 -30.30 -20.25 51.91
N VAL A 3 -31.06 -20.32 50.83
CA VAL A 3 -30.54 -20.06 49.49
C VAL A 3 -30.41 -18.54 49.38
N GLU A 4 -29.19 -18.04 49.23
CA GLU A 4 -28.97 -16.63 48.93
C GLU A 4 -29.47 -16.34 47.51
N SER A 5 -30.23 -15.26 47.35
CA SER A 5 -30.76 -14.84 46.05
C SER A 5 -29.62 -14.39 45.14
N ASN A 6 -29.82 -14.56 43.85
CA ASN A 6 -28.83 -14.16 42.85
C ASN A 6 -28.81 -12.62 42.78
N PRO A 7 -27.70 -11.96 43.14
CA PRO A 7 -27.64 -10.50 43.22
C PRO A 7 -27.84 -9.80 41.87
N TYR A 8 -27.58 -10.49 40.75
CA TYR A 8 -27.84 -9.96 39.41
C TYR A 8 -29.34 -9.97 39.07
N LEU A 9 -30.05 -11.01 39.50
CA LEU A 9 -31.50 -11.08 39.34
C LEU A 9 -32.19 -10.05 40.23
N ASP A 10 -31.75 -9.89 41.47
CA ASP A 10 -32.30 -8.89 42.40
C ASP A 10 -32.07 -7.45 41.92
N PHE A 11 -30.92 -7.19 41.29
CA PHE A 11 -30.67 -5.91 40.63
C PHE A 11 -31.64 -5.67 39.47
N ALA A 12 -31.85 -6.68 38.61
CA ALA A 12 -32.71 -6.54 37.44
C ALA A 12 -34.18 -6.30 37.80
N ILE A 13 -34.71 -6.98 38.82
CA ILE A 13 -36.12 -6.82 39.24
C ILE A 13 -36.39 -5.58 40.10
N ASN A 14 -35.38 -5.01 40.75
CA ASN A 14 -35.55 -3.84 41.63
C ASN A 14 -34.98 -2.52 41.05
N TYR A 15 -34.49 -2.53 39.81
CA TYR A 15 -33.95 -1.32 39.17
C TYR A 15 -35.06 -0.32 38.86
N GLN A 16 -35.04 0.84 39.54
CA GLN A 16 -35.90 1.96 39.19
C GLN A 16 -35.24 2.84 38.12
N PHE A 17 -35.96 3.02 37.01
CA PHE A 17 -35.48 3.87 35.92
C PHE A 17 -35.50 5.35 36.33
N PRO A 18 -34.46 6.12 35.98
CA PRO A 18 -34.47 7.56 36.18
C PRO A 18 -35.54 8.22 35.30
N ALA A 19 -36.06 9.36 35.75
CA ALA A 19 -36.98 10.17 34.96
C ALA A 19 -36.28 10.67 33.68
N PHE A 20 -37.04 10.71 32.58
CA PHE A 20 -36.56 11.18 31.28
C PHE A 20 -36.00 12.62 31.35
N SER A 21 -34.89 12.86 30.66
CA SER A 21 -34.22 14.17 30.53
C SER A 21 -33.88 14.43 29.07
N GLU A 22 -34.43 15.51 28.51
CA GLU A 22 -34.15 15.95 27.13
C GLU A 22 -32.68 16.34 26.90
N LEU A 23 -31.95 16.71 27.97
CA LEU A 23 -30.56 17.17 27.90
C LEU A 23 -29.54 16.04 27.77
N THR A 24 -29.88 14.81 28.18
CA THR A 24 -28.91 13.70 28.28
C THR A 24 -29.29 12.47 27.46
N GLY A 25 -30.54 12.34 26.99
CA GLY A 25 -31.02 11.09 26.41
C GLY A 25 -30.93 9.93 27.41
N VAL A 26 -31.41 8.74 27.01
CA VAL A 26 -31.21 7.50 27.76
C VAL A 26 -30.23 6.63 26.97
N ASP A 27 -28.96 6.58 27.40
CA ASP A 27 -27.93 5.65 26.92
C ASP A 27 -28.16 4.19 27.41
N LYS A 28 -29.42 3.75 27.48
CA LYS A 28 -29.75 2.36 27.77
C LYS A 28 -30.81 1.84 26.81
N ILE A 29 -30.51 0.68 26.24
CA ILE A 29 -31.40 -0.14 25.42
C ILE A 29 -32.73 -0.34 26.15
N VAL A 30 -33.79 0.23 25.59
CA VAL A 30 -35.16 -0.05 25.98
C VAL A 30 -35.53 -1.40 25.36
N ALA A 31 -35.43 -2.46 26.14
CA ALA A 31 -36.18 -3.68 25.90
C ALA A 31 -37.36 -3.69 26.87
N PHE A 32 -38.54 -4.02 26.34
CA PHE A 32 -39.86 -3.99 26.99
C PHE A 32 -40.55 -2.63 26.97
N GLY A 33 -41.05 -2.29 25.78
CA GLY A 33 -41.98 -1.21 25.48
C GLY A 33 -42.44 -1.36 24.02
N ASP A 34 -43.71 -1.18 23.77
CA ASP A 34 -44.49 -1.42 22.56
C ASP A 34 -44.12 -0.47 21.40
N HIS A 35 -42.95 -0.71 20.79
CA HIS A 35 -42.46 -0.24 19.47
C HIS A 35 -41.38 0.86 19.57
N SER A 36 -40.13 0.52 19.20
CA SER A 36 -39.14 1.54 18.83
C SER A 36 -39.46 2.04 17.42
N HIS A 37 -39.35 3.36 17.20
CA HIS A 37 -39.43 3.96 15.85
C HIS A 37 -38.21 3.64 14.98
N LYS A 38 -37.16 3.03 15.56
CA LYS A 38 -35.98 2.58 14.82
C LYS A 38 -36.08 1.10 14.51
N CYS A 39 -36.00 0.77 13.23
CA CYS A 39 -35.98 -0.59 12.74
C CYS A 39 -34.58 -0.92 12.16
N PRO A 40 -34.23 -2.21 12.06
CA PRO A 40 -32.97 -2.61 11.45
C PRO A 40 -32.94 -2.18 9.98
N VAL A 41 -31.86 -1.50 9.60
CA VAL A 41 -31.52 -1.14 8.23
C VAL A 41 -30.20 -1.82 7.87
N TYR A 42 -30.12 -2.34 6.64
CA TYR A 42 -28.98 -3.08 6.15
C TYR A 42 -28.07 -2.15 5.36
N VAL A 43 -26.95 -1.74 5.97
CA VAL A 43 -26.07 -0.70 5.42
C VAL A 43 -24.77 -1.32 4.98
N ARG A 44 -24.61 -1.50 3.67
CA ARG A 44 -23.33 -1.90 3.08
C ARG A 44 -22.33 -0.77 3.27
N GLN A 45 -21.23 -1.09 3.94
CA GLN A 45 -20.17 -0.16 4.26
C GLN A 45 -18.84 -0.65 3.66
N LEU A 46 -17.91 0.27 3.49
CA LEU A 46 -16.56 -0.03 3.05
C LEU A 46 -15.75 -0.57 4.25
N PRO A 47 -15.04 -1.70 4.09
CA PRO A 47 -14.15 -2.17 5.16
C PRO A 47 -12.92 -1.24 5.23
N PRO A 48 -12.36 -0.99 6.42
CA PRO A 48 -11.26 -0.03 6.58
C PRO A 48 -10.01 -0.45 5.81
N CYS A 49 -9.73 -1.75 5.68
CA CYS A 49 -8.61 -2.24 4.88
C CYS A 49 -8.70 -1.81 3.41
N THR A 50 -9.87 -1.94 2.76
CA THR A 50 -10.06 -1.46 1.37
C THR A 50 -10.05 0.07 1.30
N ALA A 51 -10.60 0.75 2.30
CA ALA A 51 -10.61 2.22 2.35
C ALA A 51 -9.18 2.79 2.37
N GLU A 52 -8.28 2.15 3.10
CA GLU A 52 -6.88 2.56 3.22
C GLU A 52 -5.97 2.01 2.12
N CYS A 53 -6.42 1.04 1.32
CA CYS A 53 -5.62 0.52 0.20
C CYS A 53 -5.56 1.54 -0.94
N PRO A 54 -4.39 2.14 -1.25
CA PRO A 54 -4.30 3.17 -2.29
C PRO A 54 -4.56 2.62 -3.70
N ALA A 55 -4.13 1.37 -3.96
CA ALA A 55 -4.48 0.62 -5.16
C ALA A 55 -5.99 0.35 -5.25
N GLY A 56 -6.69 0.32 -4.12
CA GLY A 56 -8.13 0.16 -3.94
C GLY A 56 -8.64 -1.22 -4.34
N GLU A 57 -7.99 -2.24 -3.79
CA GLU A 57 -8.33 -3.66 -3.88
C GLU A 57 -9.53 -4.04 -2.99
N ASP A 58 -10.34 -5.00 -3.44
CA ASP A 58 -11.41 -5.58 -2.62
C ASP A 58 -10.86 -6.66 -1.67
N ILE A 59 -10.16 -6.19 -0.64
CA ILE A 59 -9.51 -7.02 0.38
C ILE A 59 -10.50 -7.93 1.08
N ARG A 60 -11.64 -7.38 1.50
CA ARG A 60 -12.72 -8.17 2.10
C ARG A 60 -13.20 -9.27 1.15
N GLY A 61 -13.36 -8.95 -0.13
CA GLY A 61 -13.86 -9.88 -1.14
C GLY A 61 -12.97 -11.10 -1.37
N TYR A 62 -11.66 -10.93 -1.57
CA TYR A 62 -10.81 -12.10 -1.81
C TYR A 62 -10.64 -12.98 -0.56
N HIS A 63 -10.65 -12.41 0.65
CA HIS A 63 -10.67 -13.20 1.88
C HIS A 63 -11.97 -14.00 2.03
N ARG A 64 -13.11 -13.46 1.60
CA ARG A 64 -14.40 -14.18 1.62
C ARG A 64 -14.43 -15.34 0.63
N LEU A 65 -13.79 -15.18 -0.53
CA LEU A 65 -13.62 -16.26 -1.49
C LEU A 65 -12.78 -17.40 -0.88
N LEU A 66 -11.60 -17.08 -0.33
CA LEU A 66 -10.73 -18.08 0.29
C LEU A 66 -11.34 -18.74 1.54
N LYS A 67 -12.15 -18.00 2.32
CA LYS A 67 -12.90 -18.54 3.47
C LYS A 67 -14.11 -19.39 3.05
N GLY A 68 -14.52 -19.37 1.77
CA GLY A 68 -15.72 -20.05 1.29
C GLY A 68 -17.04 -19.39 1.69
N VAL A 69 -17.02 -18.11 2.08
CA VAL A 69 -18.24 -17.31 2.28
C VAL A 69 -18.88 -17.00 0.93
N ASP A 70 -18.06 -16.58 -0.03
CA ASP A 70 -18.49 -16.39 -1.40
C ASP A 70 -18.29 -17.70 -2.16
N LYS A 71 -19.37 -18.21 -2.77
CA LYS A 71 -19.34 -19.47 -3.51
C LYS A 71 -18.54 -19.28 -4.81
N SER A 72 -17.58 -20.17 -5.05
CA SER A 72 -16.82 -20.26 -6.29
C SER A 72 -16.49 -21.73 -6.58
N ASP A 73 -16.43 -22.10 -7.85
CA ASP A 73 -15.92 -23.40 -8.27
C ASP A 73 -14.40 -23.50 -8.03
N ASP A 74 -13.69 -22.37 -8.14
CA ASP A 74 -12.28 -22.22 -7.82
C ASP A 74 -12.08 -20.91 -7.05
N ALA A 75 -11.97 -21.02 -5.72
CA ALA A 75 -11.84 -19.87 -4.84
C ALA A 75 -10.53 -19.10 -5.06
N TRP A 76 -9.45 -19.79 -5.40
CA TRP A 76 -8.12 -19.20 -5.59
C TRP A 76 -8.04 -18.40 -6.88
N LYS A 77 -8.55 -18.98 -7.97
CA LYS A 77 -8.67 -18.27 -9.25
C LYS A 77 -9.59 -17.05 -9.11
N ALA A 78 -10.74 -17.20 -8.48
CA ALA A 78 -11.67 -16.09 -8.27
C ALA A 78 -11.06 -14.98 -7.39
N ALA A 79 -10.30 -15.35 -6.35
CA ALA A 79 -9.60 -14.40 -5.50
C ALA A 79 -8.54 -13.61 -6.28
N TRP A 80 -7.76 -14.31 -7.12
CA TRP A 80 -6.79 -13.67 -8.01
C TRP A 80 -7.46 -12.74 -9.03
N GLU A 81 -8.53 -13.20 -9.69
CA GLU A 81 -9.30 -12.41 -10.67
C GLU A 81 -9.92 -11.14 -10.05
N LEU A 82 -10.34 -11.21 -8.78
CA LEU A 82 -10.83 -10.07 -8.02
C LEU A 82 -9.71 -9.08 -7.67
N LEU A 83 -8.55 -9.59 -7.25
CA LEU A 83 -7.39 -8.77 -6.89
C LEU A 83 -6.88 -7.99 -8.12
N VAL A 84 -6.73 -8.67 -9.25
CA VAL A 84 -6.27 -8.04 -10.50
C VAL A 84 -7.28 -7.08 -11.13
N GLN A 85 -8.51 -6.96 -10.59
CA GLN A 85 -9.38 -5.86 -10.97
C GLN A 85 -8.75 -4.50 -10.69
N ALA A 86 -8.01 -4.40 -9.59
CA ALA A 86 -7.39 -3.17 -9.12
C ALA A 86 -5.87 -3.16 -9.34
N ASN A 87 -5.20 -4.23 -8.94
CA ASN A 87 -3.74 -4.31 -8.88
C ASN A 87 -3.22 -5.38 -9.86
N PRO A 88 -2.53 -5.02 -10.95
CA PRO A 88 -1.99 -5.99 -11.90
C PRO A 88 -0.71 -6.70 -11.42
N PHE A 89 -0.26 -6.43 -10.19
CA PHE A 89 0.98 -6.93 -9.60
C PHE A 89 0.79 -7.62 -8.23
N PRO A 90 -0.17 -8.55 -8.06
CA PRO A 90 -0.38 -9.20 -6.75
C PRO A 90 0.87 -9.89 -6.19
N ALA A 91 1.67 -10.55 -7.03
CA ALA A 91 2.85 -11.26 -6.54
C ALA A 91 3.94 -10.28 -6.09
N VAL A 92 4.18 -9.20 -6.84
CA VAL A 92 5.14 -8.17 -6.46
C VAL A 92 4.65 -7.37 -5.24
N MET A 93 3.41 -6.86 -5.24
CA MET A 93 2.88 -6.07 -4.12
C MET A 93 2.76 -6.90 -2.84
N GLY A 94 2.44 -8.19 -2.94
CA GLY A 94 2.52 -9.13 -1.83
C GLY A 94 3.89 -9.20 -1.14
N ARG A 95 4.96 -8.74 -1.77
CA ARG A 95 6.33 -8.74 -1.20
C ARG A 95 6.75 -7.39 -0.62
N ILE A 96 6.44 -6.30 -1.33
CA ILE A 96 7.04 -4.98 -1.06
C ILE A 96 6.04 -3.88 -0.70
N CYS A 97 4.74 -4.17 -0.71
CA CYS A 97 3.74 -3.23 -0.22
C CYS A 97 3.85 -3.11 1.30
N PRO A 98 3.88 -1.90 1.88
CA PRO A 98 3.92 -1.70 3.32
C PRO A 98 2.54 -1.82 3.99
N HIS A 99 1.55 -2.35 3.26
CA HIS A 99 0.28 -2.84 3.78
C HIS A 99 -0.44 -1.89 4.78
N PRO A 100 -0.69 -0.60 4.42
CA PRO A 100 -1.45 0.32 5.28
C PRO A 100 -2.87 -0.20 5.60
N CYS A 101 -3.39 -1.08 4.76
CA CYS A 101 -4.63 -1.82 4.96
C CYS A 101 -4.63 -2.69 6.23
N GLU A 102 -3.48 -3.22 6.66
CA GLU A 102 -3.35 -3.99 7.90
C GLU A 102 -3.37 -3.08 9.13
N SER A 103 -2.69 -1.93 9.05
CA SER A 103 -2.66 -0.94 10.13
C SER A 103 -4.04 -0.36 10.45
N ALA A 104 -4.97 -0.37 9.49
CA ALA A 104 -6.36 0.07 9.69
C ALA A 104 -7.35 -1.08 9.91
N CYS A 105 -6.89 -2.34 9.91
CA CYS A 105 -7.79 -3.48 10.08
C CYS A 105 -8.48 -3.44 11.44
N ASN A 106 -9.81 -3.48 11.48
CA ASN A 106 -10.57 -3.46 12.76
C ASN A 106 -10.25 -4.65 13.67
N ARG A 107 -9.68 -5.74 13.13
CA ARG A 107 -9.37 -6.93 13.91
C ARG A 107 -8.25 -6.73 14.94
N GLN A 108 -7.38 -5.75 14.75
CA GLN A 108 -6.34 -5.38 15.74
C GLN A 108 -6.91 -4.97 17.11
N TYR A 109 -8.19 -4.61 17.19
CA TYR A 109 -8.87 -4.29 18.45
C TYR A 109 -9.40 -5.52 19.19
N HIS A 110 -9.34 -6.70 18.56
CA HIS A 110 -9.71 -7.99 19.14
C HIS A 110 -8.46 -8.80 19.46
N ASP A 111 -7.60 -9.02 18.45
CA ASP A 111 -6.33 -9.72 18.57
C ASP A 111 -5.25 -9.03 17.71
N GLU A 112 -4.87 -9.60 16.56
CA GLU A 112 -3.90 -9.03 15.62
C GLU A 112 -4.59 -8.75 14.28
N SER A 113 -4.06 -7.82 13.48
CA SER A 113 -4.58 -7.60 12.12
C SER A 113 -4.58 -8.90 11.30
N VAL A 114 -5.43 -8.94 10.28
CA VAL A 114 -5.31 -9.99 9.25
C VAL A 114 -4.02 -9.72 8.45
N GLY A 115 -3.23 -10.76 8.22
CA GLY A 115 -2.02 -10.77 7.37
C GLY A 115 -2.39 -10.65 5.90
N ILE A 116 -2.98 -9.52 5.54
CA ILE A 116 -3.49 -9.17 4.22
C ILE A 116 -2.40 -9.31 3.16
N ASN A 117 -1.20 -8.79 3.42
CA ASN A 117 -0.11 -8.78 2.46
C ASN A 117 0.45 -10.19 2.21
N ALA A 118 0.52 -11.01 3.26
CA ALA A 118 0.94 -12.40 3.15
C ALA A 118 -0.05 -13.23 2.31
N VAL A 119 -1.35 -12.99 2.47
CA VAL A 119 -2.39 -13.61 1.65
C VAL A 119 -2.34 -13.11 0.20
N GLU A 120 -2.13 -11.80 -0.02
CA GLU A 120 -1.91 -11.22 -1.36
C GLU A 120 -0.73 -11.89 -2.08
N GLN A 121 0.40 -12.09 -1.40
CA GLN A 121 1.56 -12.79 -1.97
C GLN A 121 1.22 -14.22 -2.39
N ALA A 122 0.50 -14.97 -1.53
CA ALA A 122 0.10 -16.34 -1.82
C ALA A 122 -0.84 -16.40 -3.04
N ILE A 123 -1.82 -15.50 -3.14
CA ILE A 123 -2.73 -15.40 -4.29
C ILE A 123 -1.95 -15.05 -5.56
N GLY A 124 -1.02 -14.09 -5.48
CA GLY A 124 -0.17 -13.69 -6.61
C GLY A 124 0.71 -14.82 -7.12
N ASN A 125 1.38 -15.54 -6.22
CA ASN A 125 2.21 -16.69 -6.54
C ASN A 125 1.37 -17.82 -7.17
N TYR A 126 0.20 -18.13 -6.62
CA TYR A 126 -0.73 -19.08 -7.23
C TYR A 126 -1.07 -18.72 -8.68
N GLY A 127 -1.32 -17.43 -8.95
CA GLY A 127 -1.58 -16.96 -10.31
C GLY A 127 -0.39 -17.25 -11.25
N ILE A 128 0.84 -17.02 -10.79
CA ILE A 128 2.08 -17.35 -11.55
C ILE A 128 2.22 -18.85 -11.78
N GLU A 129 2.15 -19.66 -10.72
CA GLU A 129 2.34 -21.11 -10.76
C GLU A 129 1.33 -21.82 -11.66
N THR A 130 0.09 -21.35 -11.69
CA THR A 130 -0.98 -21.91 -12.52
C THR A 130 -1.11 -21.27 -13.89
N GLY A 131 -0.27 -20.28 -14.20
CA GLY A 131 -0.26 -19.63 -15.51
C GLY A 131 -1.53 -18.83 -15.81
N LEU A 132 -2.18 -18.26 -14.78
CA LEU A 132 -3.36 -17.41 -15.00
C LEU A 132 -3.00 -16.19 -15.86
N GLU A 133 -3.94 -15.84 -16.74
CA GLU A 133 -3.84 -14.67 -17.61
C GLU A 133 -4.76 -13.55 -17.11
N LEU A 134 -4.35 -12.30 -17.34
CA LEU A 134 -5.17 -11.14 -16.97
C LEU A 134 -6.49 -11.14 -17.74
N PRO A 135 -7.55 -10.51 -17.19
CA PRO A 135 -8.80 -10.31 -17.92
C PRO A 135 -8.56 -9.73 -19.32
N ALA A 136 -9.23 -10.31 -20.31
CA ALA A 136 -9.09 -9.95 -21.72
C ALA A 136 -9.29 -8.44 -21.94
N PRO A 137 -8.64 -7.85 -22.97
CA PRO A 137 -8.85 -6.45 -23.31
C PRO A 137 -10.31 -6.19 -23.71
N GLY A 138 -10.75 -4.95 -23.51
CA GLY A 138 -12.07 -4.49 -23.94
C GLY A 138 -12.19 -4.43 -25.46
N SER A 139 -13.42 -4.27 -25.95
CA SER A 139 -13.67 -4.03 -27.38
C SER A 139 -12.97 -2.77 -27.86
N ASP A 140 -12.36 -2.82 -29.04
CA ASP A 140 -11.60 -1.69 -29.56
C ASP A 140 -12.47 -0.44 -29.70
N THR A 141 -12.00 0.64 -29.09
CA THR A 141 -12.64 1.97 -29.09
C THR A 141 -12.16 2.86 -30.23
N GLY A 142 -11.09 2.47 -30.93
CA GLY A 142 -10.39 3.30 -31.92
C GLY A 142 -9.60 4.47 -31.32
N LYS A 143 -9.53 4.57 -29.98
CA LYS A 143 -8.79 5.62 -29.27
C LYS A 143 -7.40 5.16 -28.89
N ARG A 144 -6.43 6.08 -28.99
CA ARG A 144 -5.01 5.82 -28.73
C ARG A 144 -4.52 6.65 -27.55
N VAL A 145 -3.82 6.01 -26.62
CA VAL A 145 -3.24 6.67 -25.43
C VAL A 145 -1.73 6.41 -25.36
N ALA A 146 -0.95 7.48 -25.18
CA ALA A 146 0.47 7.38 -24.88
C ALA A 146 0.69 7.34 -23.37
N VAL A 147 1.53 6.43 -22.90
CA VAL A 147 1.96 6.32 -21.51
C VAL A 147 3.45 6.62 -21.45
N ILE A 148 3.84 7.66 -20.72
CA ILE A 148 5.24 8.06 -20.55
C ILE A 148 5.74 7.52 -19.20
N GLY A 149 6.65 6.55 -19.25
CA GLY A 149 7.17 5.82 -18.10
C GLY A 149 6.50 4.45 -17.92
N GLY A 150 7.30 3.39 -17.96
CA GLY A 150 6.94 1.98 -17.82
C GLY A 150 7.13 1.43 -16.40
N GLY A 151 7.02 2.29 -15.38
CA GLY A 151 6.96 1.90 -13.97
C GLY A 151 5.54 1.50 -13.51
N PRO A 152 5.33 1.24 -12.21
CA PRO A 152 4.05 0.74 -11.68
C PRO A 152 2.83 1.57 -12.05
N ALA A 153 2.95 2.91 -12.01
CA ALA A 153 1.85 3.80 -12.39
C ALA A 153 1.50 3.70 -13.89
N GLY A 154 2.51 3.70 -14.76
CA GLY A 154 2.32 3.60 -16.21
C GLY A 154 1.77 2.24 -16.63
N LEU A 155 2.32 1.16 -16.08
CA LEU A 155 1.84 -0.20 -16.33
C LEU A 155 0.41 -0.41 -15.81
N SER A 156 0.07 0.11 -14.64
CA SER A 156 -1.31 0.11 -14.12
C SER A 156 -2.25 0.89 -15.03
N ALA A 157 -1.86 2.09 -15.48
CA ALA A 157 -2.66 2.86 -16.43
C ALA A 157 -2.87 2.09 -17.74
N ALA A 158 -1.79 1.55 -18.32
CA ALA A 158 -1.84 0.78 -19.56
C ALA A 158 -2.76 -0.44 -19.44
N TYR A 159 -2.62 -1.22 -18.37
CA TYR A 159 -3.48 -2.36 -18.08
C TYR A 159 -4.97 -1.98 -18.06
N GLN A 160 -5.32 -0.94 -17.30
CA GLN A 160 -6.70 -0.52 -17.13
C GLN A 160 -7.29 0.07 -18.41
N LEU A 161 -6.50 0.83 -19.18
CA LEU A 161 -6.89 1.37 -20.48
C LEU A 161 -7.11 0.27 -21.54
N ARG A 162 -6.26 -0.77 -21.56
CA ARG A 162 -6.45 -1.94 -22.44
C ARG A 162 -7.73 -2.70 -22.11
N ARG A 163 -8.04 -2.89 -20.82
CA ARG A 163 -9.32 -3.49 -20.39
C ARG A 163 -10.56 -2.68 -20.78
N LYS A 164 -10.39 -1.37 -20.98
CA LYS A 164 -11.44 -0.47 -21.48
C LYS A 164 -11.49 -0.36 -23.00
N GLY A 165 -10.55 -1.00 -23.71
CA GLY A 165 -10.55 -1.09 -25.17
C GLY A 165 -9.77 0.01 -25.89
N HIS A 166 -8.98 0.82 -25.19
CA HIS A 166 -8.11 1.83 -25.82
C HIS A 166 -6.78 1.22 -26.23
N ALA A 167 -6.25 1.57 -27.40
CA ALA A 167 -4.90 1.21 -27.80
C ALA A 167 -3.88 1.99 -26.95
N VAL A 168 -2.81 1.34 -26.50
CA VAL A 168 -1.82 1.95 -25.59
C VAL A 168 -0.41 1.71 -26.11
N THR A 169 0.39 2.77 -26.11
CA THR A 169 1.84 2.72 -26.34
C THR A 169 2.58 3.26 -25.12
N ILE A 170 3.45 2.46 -24.51
CA ILE A 170 4.34 2.86 -23.42
C ILE A 170 5.67 3.34 -24.02
N TYR A 171 6.12 4.53 -23.62
CA TYR A 171 7.45 5.07 -23.89
C TYR A 171 8.26 5.05 -22.61
N ASP A 172 9.41 4.39 -22.60
CA ASP A 172 10.32 4.36 -21.45
C ASP A 172 11.75 4.69 -21.89
N ALA A 173 12.44 5.48 -21.06
CA ALA A 173 13.82 5.88 -21.30
C ALA A 173 14.82 4.74 -21.04
N ASN A 174 14.45 3.76 -20.22
CA ASN A 174 15.26 2.60 -19.92
C ASN A 174 15.04 1.49 -20.96
N GLU A 175 15.91 0.47 -20.93
CA GLU A 175 15.82 -0.68 -21.84
C GLU A 175 14.77 -1.72 -21.39
N LYS A 176 14.43 -1.75 -20.09
CA LYS A 176 13.46 -2.68 -19.51
C LYS A 176 12.35 -1.95 -18.75
N LEU A 177 11.17 -2.57 -18.74
CA LEU A 177 10.01 -2.09 -17.97
C LEU A 177 10.14 -2.45 -16.49
N GLY A 178 9.32 -1.83 -15.65
CA GLY A 178 9.28 -2.08 -14.21
C GLY A 178 9.64 -0.85 -13.38
N GLY A 179 10.31 0.14 -13.99
CA GLY A 179 10.67 1.40 -13.33
C GLY A 179 11.43 1.16 -12.01
N MET A 180 11.10 1.92 -10.97
CA MET A 180 11.77 1.82 -9.67
C MET A 180 11.67 0.44 -9.00
N VAL A 181 10.70 -0.41 -9.37
CA VAL A 181 10.64 -1.79 -8.85
C VAL A 181 11.79 -2.63 -9.38
N LEU A 182 12.19 -2.39 -10.64
CA LEU A 182 13.35 -3.05 -11.23
C LEU A 182 14.65 -2.34 -10.81
N TYR A 183 14.69 -1.01 -10.98
CA TYR A 183 15.93 -0.23 -10.86
C TYR A 183 16.26 0.27 -9.45
N GLY A 184 15.34 0.15 -8.49
CA GLY A 184 15.55 0.63 -7.11
C GLY A 184 15.15 -0.33 -5.99
N ILE A 185 14.56 -1.48 -6.31
CA ILE A 185 14.25 -2.53 -5.32
C ILE A 185 15.01 -3.78 -5.73
N MET A 186 15.74 -4.38 -4.79
CA MET A 186 16.68 -5.45 -5.10
C MET A 186 16.01 -6.82 -5.29
N GLY A 187 16.72 -7.70 -6.03
CA GLY A 187 16.23 -9.04 -6.38
C GLY A 187 15.88 -9.92 -5.18
N TYR A 188 16.58 -9.75 -4.05
CA TYR A 188 16.29 -10.48 -2.82
C TYR A 188 14.98 -10.06 -2.11
N ARG A 189 14.37 -8.94 -2.53
CA ARG A 189 13.02 -8.52 -2.08
C ARG A 189 11.95 -8.90 -3.09
N VAL A 190 12.27 -8.82 -4.37
CA VAL A 190 11.38 -9.18 -5.47
C VAL A 190 12.18 -9.88 -6.56
N ASP A 191 11.97 -11.18 -6.67
CA ASP A 191 12.56 -11.98 -7.74
C ASP A 191 12.23 -11.38 -9.12
N ARG A 192 13.27 -11.26 -9.97
CA ARG A 192 13.15 -10.60 -11.27
C ARG A 192 12.23 -11.33 -12.23
N LYS A 193 12.11 -12.66 -12.13
CA LYS A 193 11.18 -13.46 -12.93
C LYS A 193 9.73 -13.25 -12.47
N VAL A 194 9.49 -13.04 -11.19
CA VAL A 194 8.16 -12.67 -10.68
C VAL A 194 7.71 -11.34 -11.30
N LEU A 195 8.55 -10.31 -11.21
CA LEU A 195 8.26 -9.00 -11.81
C LEU A 195 8.05 -9.11 -13.33
N GLU A 196 8.97 -9.76 -14.03
CA GLU A 196 8.88 -9.95 -15.49
C GLU A 196 7.60 -10.68 -15.89
N THR A 197 7.21 -11.73 -15.16
CA THR A 197 5.98 -12.49 -15.43
C THR A 197 4.74 -11.60 -15.37
N GLU A 198 4.62 -10.77 -14.34
CA GLU A 198 3.47 -9.87 -14.20
C GLU A 198 3.48 -8.74 -15.24
N ILE A 199 4.65 -8.19 -15.58
CA ILE A 199 4.78 -7.23 -16.68
C ILE A 199 4.35 -7.86 -18.01
N GLN A 200 4.82 -9.06 -18.32
CA GLN A 200 4.50 -9.73 -19.58
C GLN A 200 3.01 -10.04 -19.72
N ARG A 201 2.29 -10.31 -18.62
CA ARG A 201 0.83 -10.42 -18.66
C ARG A 201 0.16 -9.14 -19.16
N ILE A 202 0.67 -7.97 -18.75
CA ILE A 202 0.14 -6.68 -19.20
C ILE A 202 0.44 -6.48 -20.69
N ILE A 203 1.67 -6.78 -21.13
CA ILE A 203 2.08 -6.63 -22.53
C ILE A 203 1.24 -7.52 -23.46
N LYS A 204 0.94 -8.76 -23.04
CA LYS A 204 0.07 -9.70 -23.76
C LYS A 204 -1.34 -9.17 -24.06
N LEU A 205 -1.81 -8.13 -23.36
CA LEU A 205 -3.08 -7.45 -23.67
C LEU A 205 -3.02 -6.58 -24.94
N GLY A 206 -1.88 -6.56 -25.63
CA GLY A 206 -1.63 -5.76 -26.82
C GLY A 206 -1.13 -4.36 -26.50
N VAL A 207 -0.36 -4.20 -25.42
CA VAL A 207 0.34 -2.94 -25.12
C VAL A 207 1.59 -2.86 -25.99
N GLU A 208 1.73 -1.79 -26.75
CA GLU A 208 2.95 -1.52 -27.49
C GLU A 208 3.99 -0.86 -26.59
N THR A 209 5.27 -1.16 -26.79
CA THR A 209 6.37 -0.60 -26.01
C THR A 209 7.43 0.05 -26.90
N LYS A 210 7.95 1.19 -26.47
CA LYS A 210 9.03 1.94 -27.09
C LYS A 210 10.09 2.19 -26.02
N MET A 211 10.99 1.21 -25.87
CA MET A 211 12.07 1.21 -24.88
C MET A 211 13.29 1.99 -25.38
N GLY A 212 14.10 2.51 -24.46
CA GLY A 212 15.26 3.35 -24.79
C GLY A 212 14.89 4.70 -25.41
N VAL A 213 13.62 5.11 -25.33
CA VAL A 213 13.11 6.36 -25.91
C VAL A 213 12.79 7.33 -24.79
N ARG A 214 13.61 8.37 -24.65
CA ARG A 214 13.39 9.43 -23.67
C ARG A 214 12.52 10.54 -24.27
N VAL A 215 11.26 10.59 -23.86
CA VAL A 215 10.38 11.73 -24.16
C VAL A 215 10.95 13.01 -23.54
N GLY A 216 10.96 14.10 -24.31
CA GLY A 216 11.63 15.36 -23.99
C GLY A 216 13.05 15.49 -24.58
N ARG A 217 13.64 14.39 -25.08
CA ARG A 217 14.94 14.38 -25.76
C ARG A 217 14.87 13.76 -27.15
N ASP A 218 14.41 12.50 -27.22
CA ASP A 218 14.41 11.70 -28.45
C ASP A 218 13.12 11.90 -29.25
N ILE A 219 12.02 12.18 -28.55
CA ILE A 219 10.72 12.61 -29.08
C ILE A 219 10.19 13.74 -28.20
N SER A 220 9.59 14.77 -28.78
CA SER A 220 9.03 15.87 -27.98
C SER A 220 7.72 15.47 -27.30
N PHE A 221 7.43 16.08 -26.17
CA PHE A 221 6.14 15.89 -25.50
C PHE A 221 4.98 16.39 -26.38
N GLU A 222 5.17 17.50 -27.08
CA GLU A 222 4.17 18.14 -27.94
C GLU A 222 3.76 17.26 -29.13
N GLU A 223 4.70 16.48 -29.68
CA GLU A 223 4.41 15.48 -30.71
C GLU A 223 3.47 14.39 -30.19
N LEU A 224 3.76 13.85 -29.00
CA LEU A 224 2.88 12.85 -28.36
C LEU A 224 1.51 13.43 -28.04
N GLU A 225 1.46 14.67 -27.52
CA GLU A 225 0.20 15.37 -27.32
C GLU A 225 -0.60 15.42 -28.63
N LYS A 226 0.02 15.79 -29.75
CA LYS A 226 -0.66 15.94 -31.04
C LYS A 226 -1.12 14.61 -31.64
N GLU A 227 -0.33 13.54 -31.48
CA GLU A 227 -0.59 12.26 -32.12
C GLU A 227 -1.65 11.41 -31.40
N TYR A 228 -1.69 11.49 -30.06
CA TYR A 228 -2.54 10.63 -29.24
C TYR A 228 -3.81 11.36 -28.76
N ASP A 229 -4.90 10.59 -28.55
CA ASP A 229 -6.15 11.15 -28.03
C ASP A 229 -6.02 11.56 -26.56
N ALA A 230 -5.14 10.89 -25.81
CA ALA A 230 -4.75 11.24 -24.44
C ALA A 230 -3.31 10.82 -24.13
N VAL A 231 -2.71 11.45 -23.12
CA VAL A 231 -1.36 11.13 -22.62
C VAL A 231 -1.39 10.95 -21.10
N PHE A 232 -0.77 9.88 -20.60
CA PHE A 232 -0.51 9.66 -19.18
C PHE A 232 0.98 9.82 -18.87
N MET A 233 1.31 10.65 -17.88
CA MET A 233 2.66 10.94 -17.42
C MET A 233 2.95 10.22 -16.10
N GLY A 234 3.76 9.16 -16.16
CA GLY A 234 4.20 8.34 -15.04
C GLY A 234 5.74 8.22 -14.97
N VAL A 235 6.46 9.32 -15.19
CA VAL A 235 7.93 9.36 -15.28
C VAL A 235 8.66 8.99 -13.97
N GLY A 236 7.95 9.00 -12.84
CA GLY A 236 8.50 8.67 -11.52
C GLY A 236 9.44 9.73 -10.95
N ALA A 237 10.11 9.38 -9.84
CA ALA A 237 11.17 10.16 -9.18
C ALA A 237 12.54 9.46 -9.35
N GLN A 238 13.02 9.49 -10.57
CA GLN A 238 14.17 8.73 -11.06
C GLN A 238 15.54 9.32 -10.68
N VAL A 239 15.60 10.49 -10.04
CA VAL A 239 16.86 11.16 -9.70
C VAL A 239 17.10 11.09 -8.20
N GLY A 240 18.22 10.50 -7.76
CA GLY A 240 18.64 10.55 -6.37
C GLY A 240 19.26 11.89 -6.00
N ARG A 241 19.13 12.29 -4.73
CA ARG A 241 19.75 13.52 -4.22
C ARG A 241 21.17 13.23 -3.73
N GLY A 242 22.12 14.03 -4.20
CA GLY A 242 23.45 14.09 -3.61
C GLY A 242 23.43 14.75 -2.23
N LEU A 243 24.45 14.46 -1.42
CA LEU A 243 24.59 15.04 -0.09
C LEU A 243 25.25 16.44 -0.19
N PRO A 244 24.61 17.50 0.34
CA PRO A 244 25.12 18.87 0.20
C PRO A 244 26.19 19.18 1.25
N ILE A 245 27.30 18.43 1.23
CA ILE A 245 28.46 18.64 2.12
C ILE A 245 29.77 18.69 1.31
N PRO A 246 30.83 19.32 1.85
CA PRO A 246 32.15 19.31 1.21
C PRO A 246 32.64 17.88 0.93
N GLY A 247 33.36 17.74 -0.19
CA GLY A 247 33.97 16.47 -0.62
C GLY A 247 33.01 15.43 -1.22
N PHE A 248 31.68 15.65 -1.21
CA PHE A 248 30.74 14.67 -1.77
C PHE A 248 30.65 14.75 -3.31
N ALA A 249 30.44 15.95 -3.85
CA ALA A 249 30.32 16.14 -5.29
C ALA A 249 31.64 15.83 -6.01
N ASP A 250 31.53 15.24 -7.20
CA ASP A 250 32.65 14.95 -8.13
C ASP A 250 33.79 14.09 -7.56
N THR A 251 33.54 13.34 -6.48
CA THR A 251 34.53 12.49 -5.81
C THR A 251 34.29 11.01 -6.14
N ALA A 252 35.33 10.31 -6.56
CA ALA A 252 35.23 8.88 -6.86
C ALA A 252 34.89 8.08 -5.59
N GLY A 253 33.86 7.22 -5.65
CA GLY A 253 33.34 6.51 -4.48
C GLY A 253 32.26 7.27 -3.70
N ALA A 254 31.92 8.52 -4.06
CA ALA A 254 30.75 9.21 -3.52
C ALA A 254 29.60 9.13 -4.55
N THR A 255 28.44 8.61 -4.14
CA THR A 255 27.27 8.47 -5.03
C THR A 255 25.96 8.58 -4.25
N ASN A 256 24.84 8.71 -4.94
CA ASN A 256 23.51 8.60 -4.33
C ASN A 256 22.96 7.18 -4.51
N ALA A 257 21.97 6.84 -3.68
CA ALA A 257 21.39 5.50 -3.65
C ALA A 257 20.76 5.08 -4.97
N ILE A 258 20.11 5.99 -5.71
CA ILE A 258 19.43 5.63 -6.96
C ILE A 258 20.44 5.27 -8.04
N ASP A 259 21.50 6.07 -8.18
CA ASP A 259 22.56 5.77 -9.13
C ASP A 259 23.29 4.48 -8.76
N PHE A 260 23.54 4.23 -7.47
CA PHE A 260 24.17 2.98 -7.01
C PHE A 260 23.32 1.75 -7.34
N LEU A 261 22.04 1.75 -6.97
CA LEU A 261 21.13 0.62 -7.19
C LEU A 261 20.85 0.39 -8.68
N THR A 262 20.65 1.48 -9.46
CA THR A 262 20.45 1.39 -10.91
C THR A 262 21.69 0.84 -11.60
N LYS A 263 22.88 1.29 -11.18
CA LYS A 263 24.15 0.78 -11.72
C LYS A 263 24.32 -0.71 -11.44
N TYR A 264 23.98 -1.18 -10.24
CA TYR A 264 24.00 -2.60 -9.92
C TYR A 264 23.02 -3.40 -10.79
N GLU A 265 21.81 -2.90 -11.02
CA GLU A 265 20.84 -3.59 -11.89
C GLU A 265 21.34 -3.74 -13.35
N VAL A 266 22.22 -2.84 -13.80
CA VAL A 266 22.81 -2.86 -15.15
C VAL A 266 24.08 -3.72 -15.21
N GLU A 267 24.97 -3.58 -14.22
CA GLU A 267 26.30 -4.21 -14.22
C GLU A 267 26.34 -5.56 -13.50
N GLY A 268 25.35 -5.85 -12.64
CA GLY A 268 25.36 -6.99 -11.72
C GLY A 268 26.53 -6.95 -10.75
N ASP A 269 27.02 -8.13 -10.35
CA ASP A 269 28.13 -8.29 -9.39
C ASP A 269 29.47 -7.73 -9.90
N ALA A 270 29.55 -7.33 -11.17
CA ALA A 270 30.71 -6.63 -11.72
C ALA A 270 30.79 -5.16 -11.29
N ILE A 271 29.77 -4.63 -10.59
CA ILE A 271 29.79 -3.26 -10.08
C ILE A 271 31.01 -3.02 -9.20
N SER A 272 31.70 -1.90 -9.43
CA SER A 272 32.77 -1.46 -8.55
C SER A 272 32.21 -1.00 -7.20
N ILE A 273 32.64 -1.65 -6.11
CA ILE A 273 32.27 -1.31 -4.74
C ILE A 273 33.50 -1.15 -3.83
N GLY A 274 33.40 -0.26 -2.84
CA GLY A 274 34.44 -0.07 -1.82
C GLY A 274 34.44 -1.19 -0.78
N LYS A 275 35.54 -1.41 -0.04
CA LYS A 275 35.56 -2.43 1.02
C LYS A 275 34.74 -2.01 2.22
N LYS A 276 34.74 -0.72 2.56
CA LYS A 276 33.88 -0.10 3.57
C LYS A 276 32.93 0.91 2.93
N VAL A 277 31.64 0.62 3.01
CA VAL A 277 30.57 1.45 2.46
C VAL A 277 29.83 2.13 3.61
N VAL A 278 29.79 3.47 3.58
CA VAL A 278 29.00 4.27 4.52
C VAL A 278 27.74 4.76 3.82
N VAL A 279 26.58 4.37 4.32
CA VAL A 279 25.26 4.74 3.80
C VAL A 279 24.66 5.84 4.68
N ILE A 280 24.26 6.96 4.09
CA ILE A 280 23.72 8.12 4.81
C ILE A 280 22.21 8.19 4.56
N GLY A 281 21.42 7.88 5.59
CA GLY A 281 19.96 7.84 5.51
C GLY A 281 19.38 6.74 6.42
N ASP A 282 18.09 6.84 6.71
CA ASP A 282 17.38 5.98 7.67
C ASP A 282 16.05 5.42 7.13
N GLY A 283 15.81 5.53 5.82
CA GLY A 283 14.66 4.96 5.13
C GLY A 283 14.95 3.59 4.51
N ASN A 284 13.93 2.96 3.91
CA ASN A 284 14.07 1.63 3.30
C ASN A 284 15.18 1.56 2.24
N VAL A 285 15.35 2.62 1.45
CA VAL A 285 16.41 2.71 0.44
C VAL A 285 17.80 2.60 1.08
N ALA A 286 18.00 3.16 2.28
CA ALA A 286 19.27 3.04 2.98
C ALA A 286 19.53 1.60 3.43
N MET A 287 18.50 0.88 3.88
CA MET A 287 18.60 -0.54 4.24
C MET A 287 18.94 -1.38 3.00
N ASP A 288 18.29 -1.11 1.86
CA ASP A 288 18.56 -1.81 0.60
C ASP A 288 19.99 -1.61 0.11
N VAL A 289 20.51 -0.38 0.16
CA VAL A 289 21.90 -0.09 -0.18
C VAL A 289 22.87 -0.83 0.75
N ALA A 290 22.59 -0.84 2.07
CA ALA A 290 23.44 -1.51 3.05
C ALA A 290 23.49 -3.03 2.84
N ARG A 291 22.32 -3.66 2.64
CA ARG A 291 22.19 -5.10 2.35
C ARG A 291 22.87 -5.46 1.04
N LEU A 292 22.67 -4.67 -0.01
CA LEU A 292 23.36 -4.89 -1.28
C LEU A 292 24.88 -4.80 -1.11
N ALA A 293 25.38 -3.81 -0.37
CA ALA A 293 26.81 -3.70 -0.11
C ALA A 293 27.38 -4.92 0.62
N LEU A 294 26.68 -5.44 1.63
CA LEU A 294 27.07 -6.67 2.34
C LEU A 294 27.11 -7.87 1.41
N ARG A 295 26.09 -8.03 0.56
CA ARG A 295 26.00 -9.12 -0.43
C ARG A 295 27.09 -9.03 -1.49
N LEU A 296 27.56 -7.83 -1.82
CA LEU A 296 28.70 -7.61 -2.71
C LEU A 296 30.07 -7.78 -2.02
N GLY A 297 30.09 -8.14 -0.72
CA GLY A 297 31.31 -8.44 0.03
C GLY A 297 31.92 -7.25 0.77
N SER A 298 31.20 -6.13 0.90
CA SER A 298 31.65 -4.95 1.65
C SER A 298 31.21 -4.99 3.11
N GLU A 299 31.92 -4.27 3.97
CA GLU A 299 31.39 -3.81 5.25
C GLU A 299 30.40 -2.66 5.02
N ALA A 300 29.22 -2.70 5.66
CA ALA A 300 28.22 -1.66 5.54
C ALA A 300 27.96 -0.96 6.89
N ILE A 301 28.09 0.36 6.91
CA ILE A 301 27.75 1.23 8.05
C ILE A 301 26.64 2.18 7.63
N VAL A 302 25.49 2.12 8.29
CA VAL A 302 24.38 3.05 8.10
C VAL A 302 24.49 4.18 9.13
N ILE A 303 24.45 5.42 8.66
CA ILE A 303 24.41 6.62 9.50
C ILE A 303 23.00 7.19 9.49
N SER A 304 22.40 7.25 10.68
CA SER A 304 21.12 7.90 10.93
C SER A 304 21.30 9.12 11.81
N GLY A 305 20.69 10.24 11.42
CA GLY A 305 20.67 11.46 12.22
C GLY A 305 19.74 11.40 13.44
N VAL A 306 18.94 10.33 13.56
CA VAL A 306 17.91 10.16 14.58
C VAL A 306 18.10 8.82 15.32
N PRO A 307 17.46 8.60 16.48
CA PRO A 307 17.48 7.30 17.14
C PRO A 307 16.50 6.33 16.45
N ARG A 308 16.59 5.03 16.79
CA ARG A 308 15.85 3.94 16.14
C ARG A 308 14.34 4.16 16.09
N GLU A 309 13.77 4.78 17.12
CA GLU A 309 12.33 5.01 17.27
C GLU A 309 11.79 6.08 16.30
N GLU A 310 12.68 6.89 15.72
CA GLU A 310 12.33 7.97 14.80
C GLU A 310 12.82 7.72 13.36
N MET A 311 13.47 6.58 13.10
CA MET A 311 13.91 6.18 11.75
C MET A 311 12.71 5.96 10.82
N ALA A 312 12.90 6.28 9.53
CA ALA A 312 11.83 6.22 8.53
C ALA A 312 11.60 4.81 7.93
N CYS A 313 12.56 3.89 8.07
CA CYS A 313 12.44 2.53 7.54
C CYS A 313 11.44 1.68 8.33
N PHE A 314 10.86 0.69 7.66
CA PHE A 314 10.04 -0.32 8.33
C PHE A 314 10.90 -1.22 9.22
N SER A 315 10.29 -1.77 10.28
CA SER A 315 11.02 -2.60 11.23
C SER A 315 11.61 -3.84 10.59
N ASP A 316 10.86 -4.52 9.71
CA ASP A 316 11.34 -5.73 9.05
C ASP A 316 12.56 -5.45 8.14
N GLU A 317 12.56 -4.32 7.42
CA GLU A 317 13.70 -3.90 6.59
C GLU A 317 14.94 -3.58 7.41
N PHE A 318 14.74 -2.96 8.58
CA PHE A 318 15.81 -2.68 9.52
C PHE A 318 16.38 -3.98 10.11
N ASP A 319 15.51 -4.87 10.57
CA ASP A 319 15.88 -6.12 11.23
C ASP A 319 16.62 -7.04 10.25
N ASP A 320 16.20 -7.09 9.00
CA ASP A 320 16.91 -7.79 7.92
C ASP A 320 18.31 -7.23 7.68
N ALA A 321 18.45 -5.90 7.57
CA ALA A 321 19.77 -5.28 7.36
C ALA A 321 20.73 -5.57 8.51
N VAL A 322 20.25 -5.48 9.76
CA VAL A 322 21.06 -5.82 10.95
C VAL A 322 21.39 -7.30 10.99
N ARG A 323 20.45 -8.19 10.65
CA ARG A 323 20.66 -9.65 10.59
C ARG A 323 21.74 -10.02 9.56
N GLU A 324 21.77 -9.34 8.42
CA GLU A 324 22.81 -9.50 7.39
C GLU A 324 24.18 -8.90 7.78
N GLY A 325 24.25 -8.12 8.87
CA GLY A 325 25.50 -7.60 9.43
C GLY A 325 25.71 -6.09 9.28
N ALA A 326 24.68 -5.32 8.89
CA ALA A 326 24.79 -3.87 8.80
C ALA A 326 25.02 -3.24 10.18
N GLN A 327 26.04 -2.38 10.29
CA GLN A 327 26.31 -1.61 11.50
C GLN A 327 25.51 -0.30 11.45
N ILE A 328 24.86 0.07 12.55
CA ILE A 328 24.01 1.27 12.60
C ILE A 328 24.57 2.30 13.58
N HIS A 329 24.89 3.49 13.07
CA HIS A 329 25.31 4.65 13.83
C HIS A 329 24.15 5.63 13.97
N TYR A 330 23.44 5.56 15.09
CA TYR A 330 22.34 6.48 15.40
C TYR A 330 22.83 7.88 15.77
N THR A 331 21.93 8.86 15.69
CA THR A 331 22.18 10.26 16.08
C THR A 331 23.57 10.74 15.68
N THR A 332 23.91 10.49 14.42
CA THR A 332 25.20 10.81 13.81
C THR A 332 24.94 11.59 12.53
N GLY A 333 25.59 12.74 12.41
CA GLY A 333 25.49 13.64 11.25
C GLY A 333 26.78 13.61 10.44
N ALA A 334 26.65 13.61 9.11
CA ALA A 334 27.77 13.75 8.19
C ALA A 334 28.12 15.23 7.98
N LEU A 335 29.40 15.59 8.13
CA LEU A 335 29.89 16.96 8.00
C LEU A 335 30.70 17.18 6.71
N GLU A 336 31.57 16.24 6.37
CA GLU A 336 32.45 16.31 5.20
C GLU A 336 32.85 14.90 4.75
N VAL A 337 32.87 14.65 3.44
CA VAL A 337 33.51 13.45 2.87
C VAL A 337 35.00 13.72 2.77
N LEU A 338 35.81 12.87 3.39
CA LEU A 338 37.27 12.96 3.33
C LEU A 338 37.75 12.39 2.01
N VAL A 339 38.65 13.12 1.34
CA VAL A 339 39.13 12.79 0.00
C VAL A 339 40.65 12.63 0.01
N ALA A 340 41.13 11.51 -0.51
CA ALA A 340 42.54 11.26 -0.82
C ALA A 340 42.66 10.76 -2.26
N ASP A 341 43.61 11.29 -3.04
CA ASP A 341 43.83 10.92 -4.44
C ASP A 341 42.54 10.98 -5.32
N ASN A 342 41.70 11.99 -5.08
CA ASN A 342 40.38 12.20 -5.72
C ASN A 342 39.34 11.08 -5.49
N ALA A 343 39.54 10.25 -4.48
CA ALA A 343 38.60 9.21 -4.06
C ALA A 343 38.23 9.36 -2.57
N VAL A 344 37.10 8.79 -2.18
CA VAL A 344 36.67 8.71 -0.78
C VAL A 344 37.74 7.97 0.03
N SER A 345 38.15 8.57 1.15
CA SER A 345 39.03 7.95 2.16
C SER A 345 38.38 7.87 3.54
N GLY A 346 37.21 8.48 3.73
CA GLY A 346 36.48 8.48 4.98
C GLY A 346 35.34 9.47 5.03
N LEU A 347 34.70 9.56 6.19
CA LEU A 347 33.62 10.50 6.46
C LEU A 347 33.85 11.18 7.82
N PHE A 348 33.92 12.51 7.80
CA PHE A 348 33.94 13.30 9.02
C PHE A 348 32.52 13.49 9.53
N CYS A 349 32.30 13.07 10.77
CA CYS A 349 30.98 12.99 11.39
C CYS A 349 30.94 13.79 12.70
N SER A 350 29.74 14.10 13.16
CA SER A 350 29.48 14.63 14.49
C SER A 350 28.33 13.92 15.17
N ARG A 351 28.36 13.86 16.50
CA ARG A 351 27.20 13.45 17.28
C ARG A 351 26.06 14.45 17.07
N MET A 352 24.82 13.95 17.02
CA MET A 352 23.61 14.75 16.95
C MET A 352 22.83 14.67 18.24
N ILE A 353 22.21 15.79 18.62
CA ILE A 353 21.30 15.89 19.77
C ILE A 353 19.97 16.50 19.35
N LYS A 354 18.90 16.12 20.07
CA LYS A 354 17.56 16.65 19.84
C LYS A 354 17.53 18.14 20.22
N LYS A 355 17.00 18.95 19.32
CA LYS A 355 16.78 20.39 19.52
C LYS A 355 15.74 20.61 20.61
N VAL A 356 15.91 21.67 21.39
CA VAL A 356 14.96 22.04 22.44
C VAL A 356 13.86 22.96 21.91
N LYS A 357 12.76 23.04 22.65
CA LYS A 357 11.63 23.92 22.31
C LYS A 357 12.10 25.36 22.13
N GLY A 358 11.84 25.93 20.96
CA GLY A 358 12.24 27.29 20.59
C GLY A 358 13.39 27.35 19.57
N GLU A 359 14.13 26.26 19.35
CA GLU A 359 15.11 26.17 18.27
C GLU A 359 14.42 25.89 16.92
N GLU A 360 14.88 26.47 15.82
CA GLU A 360 14.28 26.23 14.50
C GLU A 360 14.24 24.73 14.14
N GLY A 361 13.06 24.24 13.75
CA GLY A 361 12.84 22.83 13.40
C GLY A 361 12.62 21.89 14.59
N TRP A 362 12.59 22.37 15.85
CA TRP A 362 12.37 21.53 17.04
C TRP A 362 11.09 20.68 16.98
N ASN A 363 10.04 21.20 16.33
CA ASN A 363 8.75 20.54 16.13
C ASN A 363 8.50 20.16 14.66
N SER A 364 9.56 20.03 13.86
CA SER A 364 9.45 19.61 12.47
C SER A 364 8.72 18.26 12.35
N PRO A 365 7.82 18.10 11.37
CA PRO A 365 7.20 16.80 11.07
C PRO A 365 8.22 15.79 10.53
N ILE A 366 9.31 16.26 9.94
CA ILE A 366 10.42 15.42 9.48
C ILE A 366 11.40 15.24 10.65
N PRO A 367 11.59 14.00 11.16
CA PRO A 367 12.37 13.73 12.36
C PRO A 367 13.78 14.31 12.36
N PHE A 368 14.53 14.13 11.26
CA PHE A 368 15.91 14.61 11.11
C PHE A 368 16.08 16.09 11.47
N PHE A 369 15.16 16.97 11.05
CA PHE A 369 15.25 18.41 11.32
C PHE A 369 15.02 18.78 12.80
N ARG A 370 14.56 17.84 13.62
CA ARG A 370 14.47 18.00 15.09
C ARG A 370 15.80 17.76 15.79
N TYR A 371 16.87 17.42 15.06
CA TYR A 371 18.20 17.18 15.61
C TYR A 371 19.21 18.17 15.04
N ARG A 372 20.30 18.41 15.77
CA ARG A 372 21.44 19.23 15.35
C ARG A 372 22.77 18.59 15.72
N ASN A 373 23.80 18.92 14.95
CA ASN A 373 25.18 18.52 15.22
C ASN A 373 25.70 19.16 16.52
N THR A 374 26.67 18.50 17.14
CA THR A 374 27.46 18.99 18.28
C THR A 374 28.91 19.22 17.88
N GLU A 375 29.73 19.71 18.82
CA GLU A 375 31.18 19.83 18.66
C GLU A 375 31.91 18.47 18.81
N GLU A 376 31.21 17.42 19.24
CA GLU A 376 31.77 16.08 19.36
C GLU A 376 31.87 15.43 17.98
N SER A 377 33.03 15.61 17.34
CA SER A 377 33.32 15.11 16.00
C SER A 377 34.26 13.91 16.01
N PHE A 378 34.12 13.04 15.02
CA PHE A 378 34.96 11.86 14.81
C PHE A 378 35.05 11.51 13.32
N GLN A 379 36.00 10.65 12.95
CA GLN A 379 36.16 10.17 11.58
C GLN A 379 35.77 8.70 11.49
N LEU A 380 35.11 8.35 10.39
CA LEU A 380 34.88 6.97 9.99
C LEU A 380 35.71 6.68 8.74
N GLU A 381 36.41 5.56 8.72
CA GLU A 381 37.04 5.05 7.50
C GLU A 381 35.96 4.57 6.52
N ALA A 382 36.10 4.96 5.25
CA ALA A 382 35.19 4.58 4.19
C ALA A 382 35.95 4.60 2.86
N ASP A 383 35.66 3.64 1.99
CA ASP A 383 36.11 3.65 0.59
C ASP A 383 34.98 4.14 -0.34
N MET A 384 33.74 4.17 0.17
CA MET A 384 32.56 4.60 -0.57
C MET A 384 31.53 5.22 0.37
N VAL A 385 30.90 6.31 -0.08
CA VAL A 385 29.79 6.98 0.62
C VAL A 385 28.57 7.01 -0.29
N VAL A 386 27.44 6.48 0.19
CA VAL A 386 26.18 6.44 -0.55
C VAL A 386 25.11 7.28 0.16
N ALA A 387 24.63 8.33 -0.50
CA ALA A 387 23.57 9.19 0.02
C ALA A 387 22.16 8.64 -0.31
N ALA A 388 21.41 8.27 0.71
CA ALA A 388 20.02 7.78 0.63
C ALA A 388 19.02 8.78 1.24
N ILE A 389 19.17 10.07 0.89
CA ILE A 389 18.45 11.19 1.51
C ILE A 389 17.23 11.69 0.69
N GLY A 390 16.75 10.85 -0.22
CA GLY A 390 15.54 11.10 -1.01
C GLY A 390 15.80 11.32 -2.50
N GLN A 391 14.69 11.53 -3.21
CA GLN A 391 14.63 11.52 -4.66
C GLN A 391 13.92 12.76 -5.21
N THR A 392 14.06 12.99 -6.51
CA THR A 392 13.33 13.98 -7.28
C THR A 392 13.13 13.49 -8.70
N THR A 393 12.46 14.31 -9.52
CA THR A 393 12.14 13.96 -10.90
C THR A 393 13.07 14.73 -11.85
N ASP A 394 13.34 14.13 -13.00
CA ASP A 394 13.96 14.84 -14.13
C ASP A 394 12.87 15.25 -15.13
N MET A 395 12.53 16.54 -15.12
CA MET A 395 11.48 17.13 -15.96
C MET A 395 12.01 17.87 -17.19
N ARG A 396 13.29 17.69 -17.55
CA ARG A 396 13.86 18.28 -18.77
C ARG A 396 13.08 17.82 -19.99
N GLY A 397 12.58 18.77 -20.78
CA GLY A 397 11.74 18.51 -21.96
C GLY A 397 10.23 18.43 -21.67
N PHE A 398 9.80 18.71 -20.43
CA PHE A 398 8.39 18.82 -20.02
C PHE A 398 8.05 20.21 -19.47
N GLU A 399 8.78 21.24 -19.87
CA GLU A 399 8.61 22.62 -19.37
C GLU A 399 7.19 23.14 -19.64
N SER A 400 6.56 22.71 -20.73
CA SER A 400 5.20 23.09 -21.14
C SER A 400 4.09 22.58 -20.20
N VAL A 401 4.40 21.64 -19.31
CA VAL A 401 3.45 21.06 -18.35
C VAL A 401 3.89 21.19 -16.89
N THR A 402 5.18 21.32 -16.65
CA THR A 402 5.72 21.45 -15.29
C THR A 402 5.90 22.90 -14.86
N GLU A 403 6.04 23.85 -15.80
CA GLU A 403 6.44 25.23 -15.54
C GLU A 403 7.77 25.31 -14.78
N GLY A 404 8.69 24.37 -15.04
CA GLY A 404 10.01 24.29 -14.37
C GLY A 404 9.97 23.73 -12.95
N ARG A 405 8.82 23.21 -12.50
CA ARG A 405 8.70 22.55 -11.19
C ARG A 405 9.21 21.10 -11.25
N PRO A 406 9.73 20.55 -10.13
CA PRO A 406 10.18 19.17 -10.05
C PRO A 406 9.04 18.16 -9.84
N TRP A 407 7.77 18.57 -9.89
CA TRP A 407 6.63 17.69 -9.65
C TRP A 407 5.46 18.05 -10.57
N LEU A 408 4.69 17.06 -10.97
CA LEU A 408 3.43 17.26 -11.69
C LEU A 408 2.37 17.83 -10.76
N LYS A 409 1.61 18.80 -11.28
CA LYS A 409 0.42 19.34 -10.61
C LYS A 409 -0.83 18.82 -11.29
N VAL A 410 -1.51 17.90 -10.62
CA VAL A 410 -2.76 17.30 -11.10
C VAL A 410 -3.96 17.76 -10.29
N ASP A 411 -5.13 17.77 -10.92
CA ASP A 411 -6.41 17.91 -10.22
C ASP A 411 -6.85 16.58 -9.57
N ARG A 412 -8.01 16.58 -8.93
CA ARG A 412 -8.58 15.39 -8.26
C ARG A 412 -8.89 14.21 -9.20
N TYR A 413 -8.89 14.45 -10.52
CA TYR A 413 -9.09 13.45 -11.57
C TYR A 413 -7.77 13.03 -12.23
N PHE A 414 -6.63 13.36 -11.60
CA PHE A 414 -5.29 13.10 -12.12
C PHE A 414 -4.98 13.83 -13.44
N ARG A 415 -5.78 14.83 -13.82
CA ARG A 415 -5.57 15.62 -15.03
C ARG A 415 -4.63 16.79 -14.74
N LEU A 416 -3.72 17.09 -15.65
CA LEU A 416 -2.79 18.20 -15.49
C LEU A 416 -3.50 19.54 -15.67
N SER A 417 -3.17 20.49 -14.80
CA SER A 417 -3.73 21.84 -14.88
C SER A 417 -3.39 22.49 -16.22
N GLY A 418 -4.40 23.00 -16.94
CA GLY A 418 -4.21 23.66 -18.23
C GLY A 418 -4.05 22.73 -19.45
N LYS A 419 -4.14 21.40 -19.26
CA LYS A 419 -4.01 20.41 -20.35
C LYS A 419 -5.15 19.39 -20.29
N GLU A 420 -6.13 19.50 -21.19
CA GLU A 420 -7.35 18.69 -21.11
C GLU A 420 -7.12 17.19 -21.37
N LYS A 421 -6.18 16.85 -22.26
CA LYS A 421 -5.89 15.47 -22.67
C LYS A 421 -4.71 14.82 -21.93
N VAL A 422 -4.15 15.50 -20.93
CA VAL A 422 -2.91 15.06 -20.26
C VAL A 422 -3.20 14.76 -18.80
N PHE A 423 -2.81 13.56 -18.37
CA PHE A 423 -3.00 13.03 -17.04
C PHE A 423 -1.66 12.61 -16.45
N GLY A 424 -1.55 12.49 -15.13
CA GLY A 424 -0.29 12.13 -14.48
C GLY A 424 -0.49 11.38 -13.18
N GLY A 425 0.51 10.59 -12.77
CA GLY A 425 0.40 9.71 -11.61
C GLY A 425 1.74 9.18 -11.11
N GLY A 426 1.68 8.40 -10.03
CA GLY A 426 2.86 7.86 -9.34
C GLY A 426 3.76 8.93 -8.72
N ASP A 427 5.04 8.58 -8.56
CA ASP A 427 6.02 9.42 -7.88
C ASP A 427 6.34 10.73 -8.60
N ALA A 428 5.88 10.89 -9.84
CA ALA A 428 5.99 12.15 -10.58
C ALA A 428 5.20 13.30 -9.91
N ILE A 429 4.19 12.99 -9.09
CA ILE A 429 3.45 13.98 -8.29
C ILE A 429 4.16 14.24 -6.96
N ARG A 430 4.55 13.16 -6.29
CA ARG A 430 5.27 13.14 -5.02
C ARG A 430 5.72 11.70 -4.78
N VAL A 431 6.94 11.50 -4.29
CA VAL A 431 7.44 10.18 -3.87
C VAL A 431 6.48 9.57 -2.84
N ASP A 432 6.02 8.36 -3.12
CA ASP A 432 5.05 7.64 -2.30
C ASP A 432 5.24 6.11 -2.48
N LEU A 433 4.27 5.32 -2.05
CA LEU A 433 4.31 3.86 -2.08
C LEU A 433 4.01 3.29 -3.47
N ILE A 434 4.50 2.07 -3.75
CA ILE A 434 4.15 1.33 -4.97
C ILE A 434 2.63 1.19 -5.15
N THR A 435 1.90 0.88 -4.07
CA THR A 435 0.43 0.76 -4.09
C THR A 435 -0.25 2.09 -4.45
N THR A 436 0.34 3.23 -4.04
CA THR A 436 -0.11 4.57 -4.43
C THR A 436 0.09 4.79 -5.92
N ALA A 437 1.24 4.40 -6.47
CA ALA A 437 1.51 4.49 -7.90
C ALA A 437 0.54 3.64 -8.75
N VAL A 438 0.29 2.39 -8.35
CA VAL A 438 -0.71 1.52 -8.99
C VAL A 438 -2.11 2.15 -8.92
N GLY A 439 -2.49 2.68 -7.76
CA GLY A 439 -3.77 3.37 -7.56
C GLY A 439 -3.93 4.62 -8.43
N HIS A 440 -2.88 5.43 -8.56
CA HIS A 440 -2.84 6.60 -9.43
C HIS A 440 -3.06 6.20 -10.90
N GLY A 441 -2.33 5.19 -11.39
CA GLY A 441 -2.49 4.68 -12.76
C GLY A 441 -3.93 4.25 -13.04
N ARG A 442 -4.56 3.50 -12.13
CA ARG A 442 -5.95 3.04 -12.27
C ARG A 442 -6.95 4.19 -12.26
N LYS A 443 -6.83 5.14 -11.32
CA LYS A 443 -7.74 6.29 -11.21
C LYS A 443 -7.60 7.23 -12.41
N ALA A 444 -6.38 7.45 -12.89
CA ALA A 444 -6.12 8.21 -14.11
C ALA A 444 -6.70 7.50 -15.34
N ALA A 445 -6.55 6.18 -15.48
CA ALA A 445 -7.14 5.42 -16.58
C ALA A 445 -8.67 5.53 -16.63
N ASN A 446 -9.36 5.52 -15.49
CA ASN A 446 -10.80 5.78 -15.43
C ASN A 446 -11.16 7.19 -15.91
N SER A 447 -10.35 8.19 -15.54
CA SER A 447 -10.57 9.58 -15.95
C SER A 447 -10.28 9.81 -17.43
N ILE A 448 -9.25 9.15 -17.97
CA ILE A 448 -8.93 9.14 -19.40
C ILE A 448 -10.09 8.52 -20.20
N ASP A 449 -10.61 7.37 -19.78
CA ASP A 449 -11.74 6.69 -20.44
C ASP A 449 -13.00 7.56 -20.47
N ALA A 450 -13.38 8.15 -19.34
CA ALA A 450 -14.51 9.07 -19.28
C ALA A 450 -14.29 10.29 -20.20
N PHE A 451 -13.09 10.87 -20.19
CA PHE A 451 -12.72 11.97 -21.08
C PHE A 451 -12.84 11.58 -22.56
N LEU A 452 -12.32 10.42 -22.96
CA LEU A 452 -12.35 9.93 -24.35
C LEU A 452 -13.76 9.61 -24.84
N LYS A 453 -14.68 9.26 -23.93
CA LYS A 453 -16.11 9.06 -24.21
C LYS A 453 -16.93 10.36 -24.19
N GLY A 454 -16.37 11.47 -23.73
CA GLY A 454 -17.10 12.71 -23.51
C GLY A 454 -18.06 12.63 -22.31
N GLU A 455 -17.80 11.73 -21.36
CA GLU A 455 -18.55 11.57 -20.13
C GLU A 455 -18.01 12.50 -19.03
N ALA A 456 -18.83 12.80 -18.03
CA ALA A 456 -18.39 13.54 -16.86
C ALA A 456 -17.34 12.72 -16.09
N LEU A 457 -16.24 13.38 -15.69
CA LEU A 457 -15.26 12.78 -14.79
C LEU A 457 -15.93 12.49 -13.45
N SER A 458 -16.09 11.22 -13.10
CA SER A 458 -16.87 10.84 -11.92
C SER A 458 -16.02 10.92 -10.66
N ASP A 459 -16.60 11.49 -9.62
CA ASP A 459 -16.14 11.24 -8.26
C ASP A 459 -16.59 9.84 -7.83
N GLN A 460 -15.71 9.07 -7.20
CA GLN A 460 -16.17 7.94 -6.41
C GLN A 460 -17.01 8.50 -5.26
N GLY A 461 -18.31 8.16 -5.25
CA GLY A 461 -19.22 8.61 -4.21
C GLY A 461 -18.70 8.20 -2.82
N TYR A 462 -18.97 9.03 -1.81
CA TYR A 462 -18.60 8.72 -0.44
C TYR A 462 -19.29 7.42 0.01
N GLN A 463 -18.50 6.48 0.49
CA GLN A 463 -18.99 5.28 1.16
C GLN A 463 -18.58 5.35 2.63
N GLU A 464 -19.52 5.10 3.53
CA GLU A 464 -19.23 5.04 4.95
C GLU A 464 -18.28 3.87 5.24
N VAL A 465 -17.18 4.15 5.95
CA VAL A 465 -16.22 3.13 6.40
C VAL A 465 -16.69 2.53 7.72
N THR A 466 -16.77 1.21 7.81
CA THR A 466 -17.15 0.52 9.06
C THR A 466 -16.08 0.69 10.12
N LYS A 467 -16.50 1.20 11.28
CA LYS A 467 -15.66 1.30 12.48
C LYS A 467 -15.92 0.12 13.42
N VAL A 468 -14.91 -0.26 14.18
CA VAL A 468 -15.00 -1.37 15.14
C VAL A 468 -16.14 -1.22 16.14
N GLN A 469 -16.48 0.00 16.56
CA GLN A 469 -17.56 0.26 17.53
C GLN A 469 -18.96 -0.11 17.00
N LYS A 470 -19.10 -0.30 15.69
CA LYS A 470 -20.34 -0.77 15.07
C LYS A 470 -20.42 -2.30 14.98
N GLN A 471 -19.39 -3.03 15.41
CA GLN A 471 -19.25 -4.48 15.25
C GLN A 471 -19.37 -5.19 16.59
N ASP A 472 -19.94 -6.40 16.58
CA ASP A 472 -19.78 -7.36 17.66
C ASP A 472 -18.51 -8.20 17.45
N ILE A 473 -17.38 -7.69 17.92
CA ILE A 473 -16.09 -8.37 17.75
C ILE A 473 -15.95 -9.63 18.62
N LEU A 474 -16.79 -9.80 19.65
CA LEU A 474 -16.75 -10.97 20.54
C LEU A 474 -17.32 -12.24 19.88
N TYR A 475 -17.97 -12.09 18.72
CA TYR A 475 -18.36 -13.21 17.88
C TYR A 475 -17.17 -14.02 17.35
N PHE A 476 -16.00 -13.39 17.19
CA PHE A 476 -14.85 -14.01 16.56
C PHE A 476 -13.96 -14.72 17.57
N GLU A 477 -13.43 -15.87 17.20
CA GLU A 477 -12.44 -16.58 18.02
C GLU A 477 -11.08 -15.88 17.96
N HIS A 478 -10.37 -15.86 19.09
CA HIS A 478 -9.01 -15.35 19.13
C HIS A 478 -8.09 -16.31 18.38
N SER A 479 -7.23 -15.76 17.53
CA SER A 479 -6.14 -16.49 16.89
C SER A 479 -4.99 -15.54 16.56
N ASP A 480 -3.77 -16.04 16.69
CA ASP A 480 -2.56 -15.30 16.30
C ASP A 480 -2.50 -15.10 14.78
N GLN A 481 -1.81 -14.06 14.35
CA GLN A 481 -1.54 -13.84 12.93
C GLN A 481 -0.52 -14.85 12.41
N LEU A 482 -0.81 -15.46 11.27
CA LEU A 482 0.17 -16.29 10.58
C LEU A 482 1.24 -15.38 9.95
N LYS A 483 2.48 -15.55 10.44
CA LYS A 483 3.64 -14.79 9.98
C LYS A 483 4.36 -15.56 8.89
N ARG A 484 4.89 -14.82 7.93
CA ARG A 484 5.85 -15.35 6.96
C ARG A 484 7.18 -15.58 7.65
N GLU A 485 7.91 -16.57 7.16
CA GLU A 485 9.26 -16.88 7.62
C GLU A 485 10.26 -16.35 6.61
N SER A 486 11.42 -15.90 7.10
CA SER A 486 12.56 -15.59 6.24
C SER A 486 13.53 -16.76 6.29
N VAL A 487 14.11 -17.12 5.15
CA VAL A 487 15.19 -18.10 5.08
C VAL A 487 16.43 -17.51 5.76
N GLU A 488 16.96 -18.23 6.75
CA GLU A 488 18.25 -17.90 7.35
C GLU A 488 19.38 -18.15 6.34
N LEU A 489 20.25 -17.16 6.19
CA LEU A 489 21.36 -17.23 5.24
C LEU A 489 22.55 -17.97 5.85
N GLU A 490 23.04 -19.00 5.15
CA GLU A 490 24.34 -19.61 5.46
C GLU A 490 25.50 -18.67 5.10
N GLU A 491 25.36 -17.94 3.98
CA GLU A 491 26.32 -16.96 3.49
C GLU A 491 25.58 -15.76 2.89
N VAL A 492 25.95 -14.55 3.34
CA VAL A 492 25.37 -13.29 2.84
C VAL A 492 26.03 -12.87 1.52
N VAL A 493 27.35 -13.03 1.42
CA VAL A 493 28.13 -12.62 0.25
C VAL A 493 27.75 -13.47 -0.97
N GLY A 494 27.42 -12.84 -2.08
CA GLY A 494 27.01 -13.47 -3.33
C GLY A 494 25.59 -14.05 -3.32
N ASN A 495 24.85 -13.98 -2.20
CA ASN A 495 23.45 -14.38 -2.17
C ASN A 495 22.58 -13.22 -2.64
N HIS A 496 21.74 -13.45 -3.65
CA HIS A 496 20.77 -12.48 -4.16
C HIS A 496 19.35 -13.04 -4.26
N ASP A 497 19.11 -14.18 -3.60
CA ASP A 497 17.85 -14.90 -3.64
C ASP A 497 16.80 -14.22 -2.74
N GLU A 498 15.53 -14.40 -3.10
CA GLU A 498 14.40 -13.97 -2.28
C GLU A 498 14.40 -14.74 -0.96
N LEU A 499 14.42 -14.01 0.16
CA LEU A 499 14.47 -14.63 1.50
C LEU A 499 13.09 -14.91 2.08
N LEU A 500 12.07 -14.15 1.66
CA LEU A 500 10.76 -14.19 2.28
C LEU A 500 9.94 -15.37 1.73
N GLN A 501 9.58 -16.31 2.61
CA GLN A 501 8.74 -17.44 2.25
C GLN A 501 7.26 -17.05 2.32
N ALA A 502 6.55 -17.25 1.21
CA ALA A 502 5.11 -17.04 1.15
C ALA A 502 4.36 -18.09 2.00
N LEU A 503 3.17 -17.73 2.48
CA LEU A 503 2.26 -18.68 3.11
C LEU A 503 1.86 -19.79 2.11
N THR A 504 1.71 -21.03 2.60
CA THR A 504 1.07 -22.08 1.82
C THR A 504 -0.40 -21.76 1.57
N LYS A 505 -1.06 -22.51 0.68
CA LYS A 505 -2.49 -22.32 0.42
C LYS A 505 -3.32 -22.50 1.68
N GLU A 506 -3.06 -23.55 2.44
CA GLU A 506 -3.77 -23.88 3.66
C GLU A 506 -3.57 -22.78 4.71
N GLN A 507 -2.34 -22.26 4.84
CA GLN A 507 -2.05 -21.13 5.73
C GLN A 507 -2.77 -19.86 5.29
N ALA A 508 -2.78 -19.52 4.00
CA ALA A 508 -3.47 -18.34 3.49
C ALA A 508 -5.00 -18.43 3.65
N GLU A 509 -5.58 -19.63 3.52
CA GLU A 509 -6.99 -19.90 3.81
C GLU A 509 -7.30 -19.74 5.30
N GLN A 510 -6.45 -20.27 6.18
CA GLN A 510 -6.55 -20.08 7.63
C GLN A 510 -6.47 -18.60 8.02
N GLU A 511 -5.50 -17.86 7.46
CA GLU A 511 -5.34 -16.43 7.71
C GLU A 511 -6.56 -15.65 7.20
N SER A 512 -7.07 -16.01 6.01
CA SER A 512 -8.30 -15.43 5.45
C SER A 512 -9.55 -15.75 6.29
N ALA A 513 -9.59 -16.91 6.93
CA ALA A 513 -10.69 -17.30 7.81
C ALA A 513 -10.84 -16.34 9.00
N ARG A 514 -9.75 -15.65 9.37
CA ARG A 514 -9.76 -14.65 10.43
C ARG A 514 -10.41 -13.31 10.03
N CYS A 515 -10.70 -13.08 8.76
CA CYS A 515 -11.37 -11.86 8.28
C CYS A 515 -12.78 -11.68 8.88
N MET A 516 -13.04 -10.50 9.46
CA MET A 516 -14.32 -10.14 10.11
C MET A 516 -15.45 -9.74 9.14
N SER A 517 -15.17 -9.67 7.83
CA SER A 517 -16.15 -9.24 6.81
C SER A 517 -16.81 -7.89 7.12
N CYS A 518 -16.05 -6.94 7.68
CA CYS A 518 -16.55 -5.63 8.16
C CYS A 518 -17.49 -4.97 7.15
N GLY A 519 -18.64 -4.49 7.61
CA GLY A 519 -19.61 -3.72 6.83
C GLY A 519 -20.46 -4.50 5.83
N LEU A 520 -20.46 -5.84 5.88
CA LEU A 520 -21.22 -6.69 4.95
C LEU A 520 -21.78 -7.94 5.64
N CYS A 521 -23.00 -8.34 5.32
CA CYS A 521 -23.53 -9.62 5.82
C CYS A 521 -22.69 -10.78 5.27
N PHE A 522 -22.28 -11.72 6.11
CA PHE A 522 -21.57 -12.96 5.72
C PHE A 522 -22.34 -14.22 6.17
N ASP A 523 -23.65 -14.09 6.37
CA ASP A 523 -24.54 -15.20 6.72
C ASP A 523 -24.21 -15.95 8.03
N CYS A 524 -23.80 -15.21 9.08
CA CYS A 524 -23.49 -15.75 10.41
C CYS A 524 -24.70 -16.26 11.21
N LYS A 525 -25.93 -15.92 10.77
CA LYS A 525 -27.22 -16.30 11.38
C LYS A 525 -27.49 -15.73 12.78
N GLN A 526 -26.62 -14.89 13.35
CA GLN A 526 -26.85 -14.27 14.66
C GLN A 526 -28.17 -13.49 14.74
N CYS A 527 -28.42 -12.60 13.77
CA CYS A 527 -29.67 -11.83 13.72
C CYS A 527 -30.94 -12.69 13.57
N LEU A 528 -30.83 -13.90 13.01
CA LEU A 528 -31.94 -14.86 12.91
C LEU A 528 -32.17 -15.53 14.26
N SER A 529 -31.10 -16.10 14.85
CA SER A 529 -31.17 -16.86 16.10
C SER A 529 -31.61 -16.02 17.30
N PHE A 530 -31.20 -14.74 17.34
CA PHE A 530 -31.50 -13.85 18.45
C PHE A 530 -32.74 -12.96 18.23
N CYS A 531 -33.48 -13.13 17.13
CA CYS A 531 -34.69 -12.33 16.90
C CYS A 531 -35.87 -12.88 17.73
N PRO A 532 -36.35 -12.16 18.77
CA PRO A 532 -37.42 -12.67 19.63
C PRO A 532 -38.79 -12.70 18.96
N GLN A 533 -38.93 -12.05 17.80
CA GLN A 533 -40.20 -11.94 17.07
C GLN A 533 -40.23 -12.78 15.79
N GLU A 534 -39.15 -13.53 15.50
CA GLU A 534 -38.98 -14.23 14.22
C GLU A 534 -39.24 -13.30 13.02
N ALA A 535 -38.84 -12.04 13.16
CA ALA A 535 -39.03 -11.01 12.14
C ALA A 535 -37.98 -11.11 11.03
N VAL A 536 -36.83 -11.73 11.29
CA VAL A 536 -35.75 -11.88 10.30
C VAL A 536 -35.92 -13.21 9.56
N THR A 537 -35.89 -13.16 8.23
CA THR A 537 -35.92 -14.34 7.35
C THR A 537 -34.63 -14.42 6.53
N ARG A 538 -34.12 -15.64 6.32
CA ARG A 538 -32.90 -15.91 5.56
C ARG A 538 -33.22 -16.49 4.18
N PHE A 539 -32.63 -15.91 3.14
CA PHE A 539 -32.71 -16.35 1.75
C PHE A 539 -31.33 -16.81 1.28
N ARG A 540 -31.08 -18.12 1.40
CA ARG A 540 -29.74 -18.71 1.23
C ARG A 540 -29.18 -18.63 -0.20
N ASP A 541 -30.07 -18.43 -1.17
CA ASP A 541 -29.73 -18.41 -2.60
C ASP A 541 -29.44 -16.97 -3.09
N ASN A 542 -29.62 -15.97 -2.22
CA ASN A 542 -29.29 -14.58 -2.53
C ASN A 542 -27.78 -14.32 -2.44
N PRO A 543 -27.29 -13.27 -3.14
CA PRO A 543 -25.91 -12.83 -2.99
C PRO A 543 -25.57 -12.45 -1.55
N VAL A 544 -24.32 -12.66 -1.20
CA VAL A 544 -23.83 -12.30 0.12
C VAL A 544 -23.94 -10.78 0.33
N GLY A 545 -24.39 -10.37 1.52
CA GLY A 545 -24.90 -9.02 1.78
C GLY A 545 -26.43 -8.95 1.75
N GLU A 546 -27.10 -9.76 0.94
CA GLU A 546 -28.55 -9.68 0.69
C GLU A 546 -29.30 -10.95 1.15
N VAL A 547 -28.70 -11.69 2.07
CA VAL A 547 -29.21 -13.00 2.53
C VAL A 547 -30.25 -12.90 3.65
N VAL A 548 -30.48 -11.72 4.24
CA VAL A 548 -31.40 -11.52 5.37
C VAL A 548 -32.35 -10.35 5.12
N TYR A 549 -33.62 -10.54 5.48
CA TYR A 549 -34.66 -9.52 5.37
C TYR A 549 -35.48 -9.45 6.66
N THR A 550 -35.87 -8.24 7.04
CA THR A 550 -36.73 -8.01 8.20
C THR A 550 -38.17 -7.78 7.77
N ASN A 551 -39.11 -8.55 8.30
CA ASN A 551 -40.52 -8.24 8.26
C ASN A 551 -40.82 -7.16 9.32
N TYR A 552 -40.95 -5.91 8.87
CA TYR A 552 -41.20 -4.78 9.77
C TYR A 552 -42.56 -4.84 10.46
N SER A 553 -43.55 -5.59 9.95
CA SER A 553 -44.83 -5.77 10.64
C SER A 553 -44.70 -6.65 11.90
N LYS A 554 -43.62 -7.43 12.00
CA LYS A 554 -43.27 -8.23 13.20
C LYS A 554 -42.19 -7.59 14.05
N CYS A 555 -41.44 -6.61 13.50
CA CYS A 555 -40.31 -6.03 14.18
C CYS A 555 -40.80 -5.06 15.27
N VAL A 556 -40.43 -5.32 16.52
CA VAL A 556 -40.69 -4.40 17.64
C VAL A 556 -39.56 -3.38 17.86
N GLY A 557 -38.52 -3.41 17.02
CA GLY A 557 -37.37 -2.52 17.12
C GLY A 557 -36.60 -2.70 18.43
N CYS A 558 -36.27 -3.93 18.82
CA CYS A 558 -35.54 -4.24 20.07
C CYS A 558 -34.00 -4.09 19.98
N HIS A 559 -33.45 -3.73 18.81
CA HIS A 559 -32.02 -3.52 18.55
C HIS A 559 -31.12 -4.77 18.67
N ILE A 560 -31.60 -5.90 19.18
CA ILE A 560 -30.81 -7.12 19.38
C ILE A 560 -30.07 -7.54 18.11
N CYS A 561 -30.74 -7.59 16.96
CA CYS A 561 -30.13 -7.98 15.68
C CYS A 561 -28.95 -7.08 15.24
N ALA A 562 -28.97 -5.80 15.61
CA ALA A 562 -27.86 -4.88 15.37
C ALA A 562 -26.73 -5.09 16.39
N LEU A 563 -27.08 -5.30 17.66
CA LEU A 563 -26.12 -5.58 18.74
C LEU A 563 -25.32 -6.85 18.50
N VAL A 564 -25.94 -7.91 18.00
CA VAL A 564 -25.28 -9.20 17.71
C VAL A 564 -24.73 -9.29 16.29
N CYS A 565 -24.63 -8.16 15.55
CA CYS A 565 -24.15 -8.16 14.17
C CYS A 565 -22.60 -8.09 14.14
N PRO A 566 -21.89 -9.17 13.78
CA PRO A 566 -20.43 -9.19 13.91
C PRO A 566 -19.72 -8.26 12.94
N SER A 567 -20.32 -8.02 11.77
CA SER A 567 -19.75 -7.13 10.76
C SER A 567 -20.24 -5.69 10.87
N GLY A 568 -21.19 -5.38 11.76
CA GLY A 568 -21.80 -4.04 11.83
C GLY A 568 -22.62 -3.65 10.60
N TYR A 569 -23.07 -4.65 9.84
CA TYR A 569 -23.92 -4.46 8.65
C TYR A 569 -25.34 -4.00 8.98
N ILE A 570 -25.88 -4.46 10.11
CA ILE A 570 -27.21 -4.07 10.59
C ILE A 570 -27.04 -2.84 11.47
N GLN A 571 -27.61 -1.71 11.04
CA GLN A 571 -27.71 -0.48 11.83
C GLN A 571 -29.17 -0.22 12.21
N MET A 572 -29.42 0.70 13.13
CA MET A 572 -30.77 1.04 13.59
C MET A 572 -31.13 2.44 13.09
N GLY A 573 -32.03 2.51 12.11
CA GLY A 573 -32.42 3.74 11.42
C GLY A 573 -33.88 4.08 11.64
N MET A 574 -34.22 5.36 11.51
CA MET A 574 -35.62 5.74 11.32
C MET A 574 -36.04 5.25 9.95
N GLY A 575 -37.20 4.57 9.86
CA GLY A 575 -37.76 4.17 8.57
C GLY A 575 -38.28 5.36 7.77
N GLU A 576 -37.45 6.38 7.51
CA GLU A 576 -37.79 7.45 6.58
C GLU A 576 -37.78 6.86 5.16
N GLY A 577 -38.95 6.38 4.74
CA GLY A 577 -39.16 5.71 3.46
C GLY A 577 -39.85 4.34 3.54
N LEU A 578 -40.45 3.97 4.69
CA LEU A 578 -41.48 2.93 4.74
C LEU A 578 -42.87 3.52 4.47
#